data_AF-A0A4Y3II04-F1
#
_entry.id   AF-A0A4Y3II04-F1
#
_cell.length_a   1.000
_cell.length_b   1.000
_cell.length_c   1.000
_cell.angle_alpha   90.00
_cell.angle_beta   90.00
_cell.angle_gamma   90.00
#
_symmetry.space_group_name_H-M   'P 1'
#
loop_
_entity.id
_entity.type
_entity.pdbx_description
1 polymer ?
#
loop_
_entity_poly.entity_id
_entity_poly.type
_entity_poly.pdbx_seq_one_letter_code
_entity_poly.pdbx_strand_id
1 'polypeptide(L)'
;MDSITQAALGATIAGAVAGKQCNAKVLLVGAALGTLPDLDVVLDYGDAVSNTIKHRGFSHSLLLLPPFALLLSWLYCRFRPDAFWSFKRVSVLTLSVLITHTLLDAMTTYGTQLIWPFEGYFELRNIFIIDPLYTVPLLVAIIVALFSKANGAKWCQSVLVLSTLYLGWGFAAQQYIANRVDQNLAQQGLPNKQVMITPTPFNTVLWRVVVMDEHYYWEGLASLLDENEDIEFIARPKGTWPLEEKPETLKGLKAFSHNYLNYREEKDALIVSDLRLGMANNLSFEFIYAQRDDAGNWVLMDAPQRYPSQRGFEHLSTLWQRMKGDQSINANLTKETLSYRH
;
A
#
# COMPACT_ATOMS: atom_id res chain seq x y z
N MET A 1 -4.39 -1.73 1.83
CA MET A 1 -4.67 -3.02 1.19
C MET A 1 -5.90 -2.87 0.32
N ASP A 2 -6.14 -3.78 -0.62
CA ASP A 2 -7.38 -3.80 -1.40
C ASP A 2 -8.59 -4.26 -0.55
N SER A 3 -9.78 -3.85 -0.96
CA SER A 3 -11.02 -4.10 -0.21
C SER A 3 -11.41 -5.59 -0.14
N ILE A 4 -11.00 -6.42 -1.11
CA ILE A 4 -11.29 -7.87 -1.08
C ILE A 4 -10.48 -8.50 0.05
N THR A 5 -9.21 -8.15 0.16
CA THR A 5 -8.36 -8.59 1.27
C THR A 5 -8.91 -8.16 2.61
N GLN A 6 -9.32 -6.89 2.74
CA GLN A 6 -9.83 -6.36 4.01
C GLN A 6 -11.14 -7.05 4.43
N ALA A 7 -12.04 -7.30 3.48
CA ALA A 7 -13.24 -8.10 3.72
C ALA A 7 -12.90 -9.54 4.12
N ALA A 8 -11.94 -10.18 3.44
CA ALA A 8 -11.54 -11.55 3.71
C ALA A 8 -10.88 -11.68 5.10
N LEU A 9 -10.00 -10.74 5.47
CA LEU A 9 -9.38 -10.71 6.79
C LEU A 9 -10.44 -10.51 7.88
N GLY A 10 -11.34 -9.54 7.71
CA GLY A 10 -12.42 -9.27 8.66
C GLY A 10 -13.34 -10.47 8.87
N ALA A 11 -13.74 -11.15 7.79
CA ALA A 11 -14.52 -12.39 7.85
C ALA A 11 -13.77 -13.51 8.59
N THR A 12 -12.49 -13.70 8.29
CA THR A 12 -11.66 -14.73 8.91
C THR A 12 -11.49 -14.49 10.41
N ILE A 13 -11.24 -13.25 10.83
CA ILE A 13 -11.18 -12.86 12.24
C ILE A 13 -12.51 -13.12 12.95
N ALA A 14 -13.63 -12.70 12.33
CA ALA A 14 -14.95 -12.95 12.90
C ALA A 14 -15.23 -14.44 13.07
N GLY A 15 -14.89 -15.26 12.08
CA GLY A 15 -14.99 -16.73 12.15
C GLY A 15 -14.14 -17.33 13.26
N ALA A 16 -12.91 -16.85 13.44
CA ALA A 16 -12.00 -17.29 14.50
C ALA A 16 -12.53 -16.95 15.91
N VAL A 17 -13.09 -15.75 16.10
CA VAL A 17 -13.67 -15.30 17.38
C VAL A 17 -14.98 -16.03 17.69
N ALA A 18 -15.78 -16.35 16.67
CA ALA A 18 -17.05 -17.04 16.83
C ALA A 18 -16.93 -18.50 17.27
N GLY A 19 -15.78 -19.15 17.06
CA GLY A 19 -15.58 -20.54 17.47
C GLY A 19 -16.68 -21.46 16.91
N LYS A 20 -17.37 -22.19 17.80
CA LYS A 20 -18.48 -23.09 17.42
C LYS A 20 -19.67 -22.38 16.76
N GLN A 21 -19.81 -21.06 16.90
CA GLN A 21 -20.87 -20.27 16.27
C GLN A 21 -20.43 -19.67 14.92
N CYS A 22 -19.27 -20.06 14.39
CA CYS A 22 -18.85 -19.65 13.06
C CYS A 22 -19.87 -20.11 12.01
N ASN A 23 -20.50 -19.15 11.34
CA ASN A 23 -21.52 -19.36 10.31
C ASN A 23 -21.51 -18.20 9.30
N ALA A 24 -22.25 -18.34 8.21
CA ALA A 24 -22.26 -17.36 7.12
C ALA A 24 -22.58 -15.92 7.58
N LYS A 25 -23.50 -15.73 8.54
CA LYS A 25 -23.84 -14.39 9.04
C LYS A 25 -22.67 -13.73 9.76
N VAL A 26 -21.95 -14.50 10.57
CA VAL A 26 -20.74 -14.03 11.27
C VAL A 26 -19.66 -13.62 10.26
N LEU A 27 -19.42 -14.45 9.25
CA LEU A 27 -18.42 -14.18 8.22
C LEU A 27 -18.78 -12.92 7.42
N LEU A 28 -20.06 -12.75 7.05
CA LEU A 28 -20.54 -11.55 6.37
C LEU A 28 -20.43 -10.28 7.22
N VAL A 29 -20.76 -10.36 8.51
CA VAL A 29 -20.57 -9.23 9.44
C VAL A 29 -19.09 -8.88 9.57
N GLY A 30 -18.22 -9.89 9.69
CA GLY A 30 -16.77 -9.68 9.70
C GLY A 30 -16.27 -9.01 8.42
N ALA A 31 -16.74 -9.45 7.26
CA ALA A 31 -16.40 -8.83 5.98
C ALA A 31 -16.84 -7.36 5.91
N ALA A 32 -18.08 -7.08 6.29
CA ALA A 32 -18.62 -5.71 6.29
C ALA A 32 -17.87 -4.78 7.26
N LEU A 33 -17.56 -5.26 8.46
CA LEU A 33 -16.71 -4.52 9.41
C LEU A 33 -15.29 -4.33 8.85
N GLY A 34 -14.76 -5.34 8.15
CA GLY A 34 -13.46 -5.28 7.49
C GLY A 34 -13.39 -4.22 6.40
N THR A 35 -14.50 -3.86 5.76
CA THR A 35 -14.54 -2.77 4.76
C THR A 35 -14.87 -1.40 5.35
N LEU A 36 -15.24 -1.32 6.63
CA LEU A 36 -15.79 -0.13 7.24
C LEU A 36 -14.84 1.08 7.26
N PRO A 37 -13.54 0.92 7.60
CA PRO A 37 -12.61 2.07 7.60
C PRO A 37 -12.43 2.72 6.22
N ASP A 38 -12.38 1.91 5.16
CA ASP A 38 -12.17 2.36 3.78
C ASP A 38 -13.40 3.08 3.16
N LEU A 39 -14.54 3.13 3.85
CA LEU A 39 -15.70 3.90 3.38
C LEU A 39 -15.45 5.42 3.37
N ASP A 40 -14.34 5.88 3.96
CA ASP A 40 -13.85 7.26 3.85
C ASP A 40 -13.54 7.67 2.40
N VAL A 41 -13.33 6.73 1.47
CA VAL A 41 -13.14 6.99 0.04
C VAL A 41 -14.34 7.69 -0.62
N VAL A 42 -15.52 7.63 0.00
CA VAL A 42 -16.74 8.32 -0.48
C VAL A 42 -16.72 9.81 -0.13
N LEU A 43 -15.85 10.23 0.79
CA LEU A 43 -15.71 11.63 1.19
C LEU A 43 -14.91 12.41 0.13
N ASP A 44 -15.53 13.43 -0.43
CA ASP A 44 -14.86 14.38 -1.33
C ASP A 44 -14.39 15.62 -0.54
N TYR A 45 -13.09 15.86 -0.59
CA TYR A 45 -12.39 16.98 0.02
C TYR A 45 -12.16 18.15 -0.94
N GLY A 46 -12.68 18.08 -2.18
CA GLY A 46 -12.76 19.18 -3.14
C GLY A 46 -11.66 19.20 -4.20
N ASP A 47 -10.57 18.46 -4.01
CA ASP A 47 -9.49 18.33 -5.00
C ASP A 47 -8.85 16.94 -4.97
N ALA A 48 -8.19 16.55 -6.07
CA ALA A 48 -7.67 15.20 -6.24
C ALA A 48 -6.53 14.86 -5.26
N VAL A 49 -5.75 15.86 -4.85
CA VAL A 49 -4.64 15.69 -3.92
C VAL A 49 -5.18 15.49 -2.52
N SER A 50 -6.08 16.36 -2.05
CA SER A 50 -6.76 16.22 -0.75
C SER A 50 -7.47 14.88 -0.62
N ASN A 51 -8.17 14.43 -1.67
CA ASN A 51 -8.82 13.13 -1.71
C ASN A 51 -7.83 11.96 -1.56
N THR A 52 -6.61 12.12 -2.07
CA THR A 52 -5.55 11.12 -1.90
C THR A 52 -4.97 11.14 -0.49
N ILE A 53 -4.52 12.31 -0.01
CA ILE A 53 -3.72 12.38 1.23
C ILE A 53 -4.57 12.25 2.51
N LYS A 54 -5.87 12.55 2.45
CA LYS A 54 -6.78 12.44 3.61
C LYS A 54 -7.47 11.08 3.69
N HIS A 55 -7.37 10.25 2.65
CA HIS A 55 -7.77 8.85 2.73
C HIS A 55 -6.85 8.09 3.68
N ARG A 56 -7.41 7.16 4.45
CA ARG A 56 -6.73 6.49 5.58
C ARG A 56 -6.29 7.44 6.68
N GLY A 57 -7.12 8.46 6.88
CA GLY A 57 -6.97 9.47 7.93
C GLY A 57 -7.68 9.07 9.22
N PHE A 58 -8.69 9.85 9.60
CA PHE A 58 -9.41 9.66 10.87
C PHE A 58 -10.08 8.29 11.01
N SER A 59 -10.58 7.71 9.91
CA SER A 59 -11.22 6.39 9.87
C SER A 59 -10.27 5.24 10.23
N HIS A 60 -8.95 5.46 10.09
CA HIS A 60 -7.91 4.47 10.37
C HIS A 60 -7.14 4.77 11.68
N SER A 61 -7.57 5.77 12.45
CA SER A 61 -6.91 6.17 13.70
C SER A 61 -7.06 5.11 14.80
N LEU A 62 -5.95 4.64 15.34
CA LEU A 62 -5.91 3.76 16.51
C LEU A 62 -6.38 4.48 17.79
N LEU A 63 -6.52 5.80 17.78
CA LEU A 63 -7.10 6.57 18.89
C LEU A 63 -8.64 6.60 18.81
N LEU A 64 -9.22 6.59 17.60
CA LEU A 64 -10.67 6.67 17.39
C LEU A 64 -11.35 5.30 17.20
N LEU A 65 -10.66 4.33 16.61
CA LEU A 65 -11.23 3.02 16.35
C LEU A 65 -11.63 2.25 17.61
N PRO A 66 -10.84 2.23 18.71
CA PRO A 66 -11.27 1.54 19.92
C PRO A 66 -12.58 2.05 20.54
N PRO A 67 -12.76 3.37 20.81
CA PRO A 67 -14.04 3.84 21.33
C PRO A 67 -15.19 3.63 20.33
N PHE A 68 -14.94 3.78 19.02
CA PHE A 68 -15.94 3.49 17.99
C PHE A 68 -16.35 2.01 17.98
N ALA A 69 -15.41 1.08 18.09
CA ALA A 69 -15.66 -0.36 18.16
C ALA A 69 -16.49 -0.74 19.41
N LEU A 70 -16.18 -0.14 20.56
CA LEU A 70 -16.93 -0.35 21.80
C LEU A 70 -18.35 0.21 21.70
N LEU A 71 -18.53 1.36 21.03
CA LEU A 71 -19.85 1.93 20.76
C LEU A 71 -20.68 0.99 19.86
N LEU A 72 -20.11 0.48 18.77
CA LEU A 72 -20.78 -0.50 17.89
C LEU A 72 -21.17 -1.77 18.65
N SER A 73 -20.27 -2.27 19.50
CA SER A 73 -20.52 -3.45 20.33
C SER A 73 -21.63 -3.23 21.35
N TRP A 74 -21.63 -2.05 21.98
CA TRP A 74 -22.68 -1.67 22.93
C TRP A 74 -24.04 -1.55 22.24
N LEU A 75 -24.11 -0.88 21.09
CA LEU A 75 -25.33 -0.76 20.29
C LEU A 75 -25.88 -2.13 19.91
N TYR A 76 -25.03 -3.02 19.39
CA TYR A 76 -25.43 -4.38 19.05
C TYR A 76 -26.03 -5.11 20.25
N CYS A 77 -25.31 -5.17 21.38
CA CYS A 77 -25.79 -5.89 22.58
C CYS A 77 -27.03 -5.25 23.20
N ARG A 78 -27.22 -3.92 23.05
CA ARG A 78 -28.39 -3.19 23.55
C ARG A 78 -29.67 -3.53 22.79
N PHE A 79 -29.57 -3.83 21.49
CA PHE A 79 -30.72 -4.17 20.63
C PHE A 79 -30.88 -5.67 20.39
N ARG A 80 -29.81 -6.45 20.56
CA ARG A 80 -29.77 -7.91 20.33
C ARG A 80 -29.10 -8.59 21.53
N PRO A 81 -29.75 -8.61 22.70
CA PRO A 81 -29.21 -9.33 23.85
C PRO A 81 -29.11 -10.82 23.52
N ASP A 82 -27.92 -11.39 23.66
CA ASP A 82 -27.63 -12.79 23.35
C ASP A 82 -26.60 -13.32 24.36
N ALA A 83 -26.80 -14.55 24.85
CA ALA A 83 -25.94 -15.14 25.88
C ALA A 83 -24.54 -15.48 25.34
N PHE A 84 -24.44 -15.82 24.06
CA PHE A 84 -23.17 -16.12 23.41
C PHE A 84 -22.47 -14.83 22.98
N TRP A 85 -23.15 -13.94 22.25
CA TRP A 85 -22.66 -12.64 21.78
C TRP A 85 -22.76 -11.58 22.88
N SER A 86 -22.10 -11.84 24.00
CA SER A 86 -21.94 -10.88 25.08
C SER A 86 -21.11 -9.67 24.63
N PHE A 87 -21.26 -8.54 25.33
CA PHE A 87 -20.49 -7.32 25.05
C PHE A 87 -18.99 -7.60 24.92
N LYS A 88 -18.42 -8.44 25.80
CA LYS A 88 -17.00 -8.83 25.71
C LYS A 88 -16.65 -9.47 24.37
N ARG A 89 -17.46 -10.43 23.87
CA ARG A 89 -17.16 -11.13 22.62
C ARG A 89 -17.33 -10.23 21.40
N VAL A 90 -18.40 -9.43 21.39
CA VAL A 90 -18.66 -8.48 20.30
C VAL A 90 -17.55 -7.44 20.24
N SER A 91 -17.14 -6.89 21.40
CA SER A 91 -16.01 -5.97 21.50
C SER A 91 -14.71 -6.57 21.00
N VAL A 92 -14.39 -7.82 21.37
CA VAL A 92 -13.20 -8.51 20.84
C VAL A 92 -13.28 -8.63 19.31
N LEU A 93 -14.42 -9.06 18.77
CA LEU A 93 -14.61 -9.20 17.32
C LEU A 93 -14.43 -7.85 16.61
N THR A 94 -15.16 -6.81 17.02
CA THR A 94 -15.13 -5.50 16.36
C THR A 94 -13.78 -4.83 16.49
N LEU A 95 -13.15 -4.89 17.68
CA LEU A 95 -11.82 -4.32 17.89
C LEU A 95 -10.79 -5.04 17.04
N SER A 96 -10.78 -6.38 17.04
CA SER A 96 -9.83 -7.14 16.25
C SER A 96 -9.97 -6.85 14.76
N VAL A 97 -11.18 -6.82 14.22
CA VAL A 97 -11.39 -6.53 12.79
C VAL A 97 -10.93 -5.11 12.44
N LEU A 98 -11.35 -4.09 13.19
CA LEU A 98 -11.04 -2.70 12.85
C LEU A 98 -9.55 -2.37 13.06
N ILE A 99 -8.93 -2.86 14.14
CA ILE A 99 -7.50 -2.61 14.39
C ILE A 99 -6.63 -3.36 13.38
N THR A 100 -6.95 -4.63 13.07
CA THR A 100 -6.12 -5.38 12.10
C THR A 100 -6.23 -4.82 10.69
N HIS A 101 -7.37 -4.24 10.31
CA HIS A 101 -7.52 -3.51 9.06
C HIS A 101 -6.46 -2.41 8.93
N THR A 102 -6.38 -1.52 9.92
CA THR A 102 -5.48 -0.35 9.85
C THR A 102 -4.02 -0.74 10.01
N LEU A 103 -3.73 -1.75 10.82
CA LEU A 103 -2.39 -2.30 10.92
C LEU A 103 -1.95 -2.92 9.59
N LEU A 104 -2.82 -3.66 8.89
CA LEU A 104 -2.50 -4.21 7.57
C LEU A 104 -2.31 -3.10 6.52
N ASP A 105 -3.07 -2.02 6.59
CA ASP A 105 -2.86 -0.87 5.71
C ASP A 105 -1.51 -0.19 5.94
N ALA A 106 -1.07 -0.07 7.18
CA ALA A 106 0.25 0.45 7.53
C ALA A 106 1.41 -0.47 7.08
N MET A 107 1.13 -1.74 6.76
CA MET A 107 2.10 -2.66 6.16
C MET A 107 2.36 -2.33 4.66
N THR A 108 1.45 -1.60 4.01
CA THR A 108 1.57 -1.23 2.59
C THR A 108 2.30 0.11 2.39
N THR A 109 2.60 0.44 1.13
CA THR A 109 3.31 1.66 0.70
C THR A 109 2.44 2.93 0.63
N TYR A 110 1.14 2.85 0.88
CA TYR A 110 0.26 4.01 0.71
C TYR A 110 0.52 5.11 1.76
N GLY A 111 0.73 4.72 3.01
CA GLY A 111 0.77 5.63 4.16
C GLY A 111 -0.57 5.71 4.88
N THR A 112 -0.59 5.48 6.19
CA THR A 112 -1.81 5.46 7.02
C THR A 112 -1.62 6.36 8.25
N GLN A 113 -2.61 7.19 8.61
CA GLN A 113 -2.51 8.09 9.77
C GLN A 113 -2.94 7.39 11.08
N LEU A 114 -2.13 6.44 11.55
CA LEU A 114 -2.46 5.60 12.72
C LEU A 114 -2.75 6.38 14.01
N ILE A 115 -2.17 7.57 14.16
CA ILE A 115 -2.33 8.42 15.36
C ILE A 115 -3.05 9.75 15.06
N TRP A 116 -3.86 9.81 14.00
CA TRP A 116 -4.68 10.99 13.72
C TRP A 116 -5.45 11.43 14.99
N PRO A 117 -5.49 12.74 15.34
CA PRO A 117 -5.18 13.92 14.50
C PRO A 117 -3.72 14.40 14.55
N PHE A 118 -2.80 13.66 15.17
CA PHE A 118 -1.39 14.03 15.13
C PHE A 118 -0.78 13.79 13.74
N GLU A 119 0.20 14.59 13.37
CA GLU A 119 0.90 14.46 12.09
C GLU A 119 1.70 13.15 12.02
N GLY A 120 1.63 12.46 10.87
CA GLY A 120 2.42 11.27 10.60
C GLY A 120 1.71 10.28 9.68
N TYR A 121 2.41 9.80 8.66
CA TYR A 121 1.95 8.74 7.76
C TYR A 121 2.83 7.51 7.96
N PHE A 122 2.22 6.40 8.35
CA PHE A 122 2.94 5.16 8.66
C PHE A 122 2.87 4.21 7.46
N GLU A 123 4.02 3.72 7.01
CA GLU A 123 4.15 2.76 5.91
C GLU A 123 5.40 1.88 6.11
N LEU A 124 5.20 0.58 6.34
CA LEU A 124 6.29 -0.39 6.47
C LEU A 124 6.73 -0.95 5.12
N ARG A 125 5.86 -0.89 4.10
CA ARG A 125 6.19 -1.24 2.70
C ARG A 125 6.67 -2.69 2.53
N ASN A 126 6.16 -3.63 3.32
CA ASN A 126 6.59 -5.04 3.31
C ASN A 126 5.61 -6.00 2.61
N ILE A 127 4.45 -5.49 2.19
CA ILE A 127 3.46 -6.21 1.38
C ILE A 127 2.84 -5.27 0.33
N PHE A 128 2.56 -5.81 -0.86
CA PHE A 128 1.90 -5.03 -1.92
C PHE A 128 0.39 -4.86 -1.63
N ILE A 129 -0.21 -3.81 -2.18
CA ILE A 129 -1.62 -3.45 -1.91
C ILE A 129 -2.59 -4.58 -2.31
N ILE A 130 -2.27 -5.33 -3.37
CA ILE A 130 -3.02 -6.49 -3.84
C ILE A 130 -2.08 -7.70 -3.78
N ASP A 131 -2.19 -8.55 -2.77
CA ASP A 131 -1.31 -9.71 -2.64
C ASP A 131 -2.11 -11.03 -2.64
N PRO A 132 -2.12 -11.78 -3.75
CA PRO A 132 -2.83 -13.05 -3.83
C PRO A 132 -2.32 -14.10 -2.84
N LEU A 133 -1.02 -14.08 -2.49
CA LEU A 133 -0.44 -15.02 -1.53
C LEU A 133 -0.95 -14.77 -0.10
N TYR A 134 -1.33 -13.53 0.21
CA TYR A 134 -2.02 -13.19 1.45
C TYR A 134 -3.54 -13.43 1.37
N THR A 135 -4.16 -13.05 0.27
CA THR A 135 -5.63 -13.00 0.11
C THR A 135 -6.25 -14.38 -0.08
N VAL A 136 -5.68 -15.21 -0.95
CA VAL A 136 -6.27 -16.51 -1.33
C VAL A 136 -6.40 -17.45 -0.13
N PRO A 137 -5.40 -17.60 0.76
CA PRO A 137 -5.56 -18.41 1.97
C PRO A 137 -6.74 -17.96 2.85
N LEU A 138 -6.97 -16.65 3.00
CA LEU A 138 -8.11 -16.10 3.75
C LEU A 138 -9.44 -16.50 3.11
N LEU A 139 -9.55 -16.35 1.78
CA LEU A 139 -10.74 -16.78 1.03
C LEU A 139 -10.99 -18.28 1.16
N VAL A 140 -9.94 -19.11 1.09
CA VAL A 140 -10.04 -20.56 1.32
C VAL A 140 -10.56 -20.86 2.72
N ALA A 141 -10.08 -20.16 3.76
CA ALA A 141 -10.57 -20.33 5.13
C ALA A 141 -12.07 -20.03 5.24
N ILE A 142 -12.53 -18.95 4.60
CA ILE A 142 -13.95 -18.56 4.56
C ILE A 142 -14.78 -19.65 3.87
N ILE A 143 -14.36 -20.11 2.69
CA ILE A 143 -15.04 -21.18 1.95
C ILE A 143 -15.15 -22.44 2.81
N VAL A 144 -14.04 -22.89 3.42
CA VAL A 144 -14.05 -24.07 4.30
C VAL A 144 -14.95 -23.84 5.51
N ALA A 145 -14.97 -22.64 6.09
CA ALA A 145 -15.82 -22.31 7.23
C ALA A 145 -17.32 -22.33 6.89
N LEU A 146 -17.70 -22.01 5.65
CA LEU A 146 -19.09 -22.11 5.19
C LEU A 146 -19.59 -23.57 5.10
N PHE A 147 -18.71 -24.50 4.74
CA PHE A 147 -19.07 -25.91 4.56
C PHE A 147 -18.75 -26.80 5.78
N SER A 148 -17.84 -26.38 6.67
CA SER A 148 -17.38 -27.17 7.82
C SER A 148 -17.85 -26.59 9.15
N LYS A 149 -19.01 -27.03 9.63
CA LYS A 149 -19.57 -26.59 10.93
C LYS A 149 -18.66 -26.89 12.12
N ALA A 150 -17.93 -28.01 12.10
CA ALA A 150 -17.12 -28.45 13.23
C ALA A 150 -15.73 -27.78 13.28
N ASN A 151 -15.15 -27.46 12.12
CA ASN A 151 -13.75 -27.02 12.02
C ASN A 151 -13.58 -25.62 11.41
N GLY A 152 -14.63 -24.95 10.95
CA GLY A 152 -14.54 -23.65 10.29
C GLY A 152 -13.74 -22.61 11.06
N ALA A 153 -14.02 -22.43 12.36
CA ALA A 153 -13.25 -21.52 13.19
C ALA A 153 -11.78 -21.90 13.36
N LYS A 154 -11.45 -23.20 13.40
CA LYS A 154 -10.06 -23.67 13.49
C LYS A 154 -9.29 -23.34 12.22
N TRP A 155 -9.92 -23.52 11.06
CA TRP A 155 -9.35 -23.09 9.77
C TRP A 155 -9.09 -21.59 9.74
N CYS A 156 -10.07 -20.77 10.17
CA CYS A 156 -9.86 -19.34 10.30
C CYS A 156 -8.65 -19.02 11.21
N GLN A 157 -8.54 -19.66 12.38
CA GLN A 157 -7.41 -19.46 13.29
C GLN A 157 -6.06 -19.87 12.66
N SER A 158 -5.98 -21.03 12.03
CA SER A 158 -4.76 -21.51 11.37
C SER A 158 -4.33 -20.59 10.23
N VAL A 159 -5.27 -20.11 9.43
CA VAL A 159 -4.97 -19.18 8.34
C VAL A 159 -4.61 -17.79 8.86
N LEU A 160 -5.18 -17.33 9.97
CA LEU A 160 -4.71 -16.09 10.61
C LEU A 160 -3.27 -16.21 11.08
N VAL A 161 -2.88 -17.33 11.69
CA VAL A 161 -1.47 -17.59 12.04
C VAL A 161 -0.59 -17.57 10.79
N LEU A 162 -0.99 -18.25 9.72
CA LEU A 162 -0.27 -18.25 8.45
C LEU A 162 -0.13 -16.83 7.86
N SER A 163 -1.21 -16.04 7.88
CA SER A 163 -1.22 -14.67 7.38
C SER A 163 -0.28 -13.76 8.18
N THR A 164 -0.23 -13.92 9.51
CA THR A 164 0.70 -13.17 10.37
C THR A 164 2.14 -13.58 10.11
N LEU A 165 2.41 -14.88 9.94
CA LEU A 165 3.75 -15.38 9.57
C LEU A 165 4.18 -14.84 8.20
N TYR A 166 3.26 -14.73 7.25
CA TYR A 166 3.54 -14.15 5.94
C TYR A 166 3.94 -12.67 6.02
N LEU A 167 3.26 -11.86 6.85
CA LEU A 167 3.67 -10.47 7.08
C LEU A 167 5.06 -10.37 7.74
N GLY A 168 5.34 -11.27 8.68
CA GLY A 168 6.68 -11.41 9.29
C GLY A 168 7.75 -11.80 8.27
N TRP A 169 7.43 -12.70 7.34
CA TRP A 169 8.29 -13.04 6.21
C TRP A 169 8.54 -11.84 5.30
N GLY A 170 7.49 -11.11 4.90
CA GLY A 170 7.63 -9.91 4.07
C GLY A 170 8.57 -8.89 4.70
N PHE A 171 8.49 -8.69 6.02
CA PHE A 171 9.43 -7.85 6.75
C PHE A 171 10.87 -8.39 6.69
N ALA A 172 11.08 -9.68 6.96
CA ALA A 172 12.41 -10.29 6.91
C ALA A 172 13.05 -10.21 5.51
N ALA A 173 12.27 -10.48 4.46
CA ALA A 173 12.67 -10.34 3.07
C ALA A 173 13.08 -8.90 2.73
N GLN A 174 12.28 -7.91 3.18
CA GLN A 174 12.61 -6.49 3.00
C GLN A 174 13.94 -6.13 3.66
N GLN A 175 14.19 -6.59 4.90
CA GLN A 175 15.44 -6.29 5.62
C GLN A 175 16.66 -6.94 4.93
N TYR A 176 16.52 -8.15 4.41
CA TYR A 176 17.57 -8.79 3.62
C TYR A 176 17.92 -7.96 2.37
N ILE A 177 16.90 -7.52 1.62
CA ILE A 177 17.09 -6.65 0.45
C ILE A 177 17.66 -5.29 0.84
N ALA A 178 17.27 -4.72 1.98
CA ALA A 178 17.80 -3.45 2.47
C ALA A 178 19.32 -3.51 2.68
N ASN A 179 19.82 -4.58 3.32
CA ASN A 179 21.26 -4.77 3.49
C ASN A 179 21.99 -4.87 2.15
N ARG A 180 21.41 -5.60 1.17
CA ARG A 180 21.97 -5.72 -0.19
C ARG A 180 21.98 -4.37 -0.93
N VAL A 181 20.92 -3.58 -0.79
CA VAL A 181 20.81 -2.23 -1.36
C VAL A 181 21.90 -1.32 -0.78
N ASP A 182 22.05 -1.27 0.55
CA ASP A 182 23.05 -0.42 1.19
C ASP A 182 24.49 -0.70 0.71
N GLN A 183 24.83 -1.98 0.52
CA GLN A 183 26.12 -2.39 -0.04
C GLN A 183 26.30 -1.91 -1.48
N ASN A 184 25.28 -2.10 -2.33
CA ASN A 184 25.30 -1.64 -3.71
C ASN A 184 25.43 -0.11 -3.82
N LEU A 185 24.71 0.63 -2.99
CA LEU A 185 24.79 2.10 -2.98
C LEU A 185 26.18 2.58 -2.58
N ALA A 186 26.79 1.96 -1.57
CA ALA A 186 28.14 2.27 -1.15
C ALA A 186 29.18 1.96 -2.25
N GLN A 187 29.07 0.79 -2.89
CA GLN A 187 29.99 0.34 -3.96
C GLN A 187 29.91 1.21 -5.21
N GLN A 188 28.70 1.64 -5.60
CA GLN A 188 28.46 2.45 -6.79
C GLN A 188 28.59 3.96 -6.54
N GLY A 189 28.83 4.38 -5.28
CA GLY A 189 28.93 5.79 -4.91
C GLY A 189 27.60 6.55 -5.04
N LEU A 190 26.47 5.85 -4.89
CA LEU A 190 25.12 6.43 -4.97
C LEU A 190 24.67 6.99 -3.61
N PRO A 191 23.74 7.96 -3.60
CA PRO A 191 23.16 8.49 -2.36
C PRO A 191 22.50 7.39 -1.51
N ASN A 192 22.59 7.49 -0.17
CA ASN A 192 22.00 6.51 0.74
C ASN A 192 21.09 7.13 1.82
N LYS A 193 20.80 8.44 1.73
CA LYS A 193 20.01 9.15 2.74
C LYS A 193 18.51 8.96 2.60
N GLN A 194 18.02 8.83 1.36
CA GLN A 194 16.60 8.72 1.06
C GLN A 194 16.38 7.53 0.12
N VAL A 195 16.20 6.37 0.74
CA VAL A 195 16.03 5.08 0.08
C VAL A 195 14.67 4.50 0.45
N MET A 196 13.95 4.02 -0.56
CA MET A 196 12.69 3.32 -0.42
C MET A 196 12.78 1.95 -1.08
N ILE A 197 12.33 0.93 -0.36
CA ILE A 197 12.28 -0.45 -0.81
C ILE A 197 10.85 -0.93 -0.67
N THR A 198 10.27 -1.39 -1.78
CA THR A 198 8.86 -1.77 -1.89
C THR A 198 8.72 -3.06 -2.67
N PRO A 199 7.80 -3.98 -2.29
CA PRO A 199 7.54 -5.17 -3.08
C PRO A 199 6.89 -4.77 -4.39
N THR A 200 7.24 -5.49 -5.45
CA THR A 200 6.54 -5.39 -6.74
C THR A 200 5.15 -6.07 -6.66
N PRO A 201 4.26 -5.85 -7.64
CA PRO A 201 2.90 -6.39 -7.58
C PRO A 201 2.84 -7.90 -7.36
N PHE A 202 1.89 -8.31 -6.51
CA PHE A 202 1.48 -9.70 -6.29
C PHE A 202 2.49 -10.64 -5.61
N ASN A 203 3.60 -10.12 -5.06
CA ASN A 203 4.61 -10.96 -4.43
C ASN A 203 5.46 -10.21 -3.39
N THR A 204 6.23 -10.94 -2.58
CA THR A 204 7.22 -10.41 -1.63
C THR A 204 8.64 -10.93 -1.92
N VAL A 205 8.95 -11.16 -3.20
CA VAL A 205 10.19 -11.80 -3.67
C VAL A 205 11.02 -10.81 -4.50
N LEU A 206 10.37 -10.09 -5.40
CA LEU A 206 10.96 -9.03 -6.21
C LEU A 206 10.63 -7.67 -5.63
N TRP A 207 11.66 -6.85 -5.45
CA TRP A 207 11.60 -5.57 -4.77
C TRP A 207 12.06 -4.46 -5.70
N ARG A 208 11.29 -3.37 -5.72
CA ARG A 208 11.67 -2.10 -6.34
C ARG A 208 12.36 -1.23 -5.31
N VAL A 209 13.48 -0.67 -5.73
CA VAL A 209 14.31 0.25 -4.95
C VAL A 209 14.23 1.62 -5.62
N VAL A 210 13.94 2.65 -4.83
CA VAL A 210 13.98 4.05 -5.27
C VAL A 210 14.94 4.81 -4.36
N VAL A 211 15.92 5.46 -4.96
CA VAL A 211 16.92 6.26 -4.26
C VAL A 211 16.84 7.68 -4.76
N MET A 212 16.88 8.67 -3.88
CA MET A 212 16.76 10.07 -4.29
C MET A 212 17.88 10.95 -3.77
N ASP A 213 18.19 11.98 -4.55
CA ASP A 213 18.96 13.14 -4.12
C ASP A 213 18.28 14.47 -4.52
N GLU A 214 19.06 15.55 -4.58
CA GLU A 214 18.57 16.88 -4.92
C GLU A 214 18.09 17.02 -6.38
N HIS A 215 18.69 16.30 -7.34
CA HIS A 215 18.49 16.51 -8.77
C HIS A 215 17.96 15.29 -9.52
N TYR A 216 18.28 14.10 -9.03
CA TYR A 216 18.00 12.81 -9.64
C TYR A 216 17.32 11.87 -8.65
N TYR A 217 16.69 10.86 -9.21
CA TYR A 217 16.36 9.65 -8.50
C TYR A 217 16.79 8.45 -9.34
N TRP A 218 17.09 7.35 -8.67
CA TRP A 218 17.47 6.10 -9.29
C TRP A 218 16.45 5.04 -8.95
N GLU A 219 16.18 4.17 -9.91
CA GLU A 219 15.38 2.98 -9.65
C GLU A 219 16.15 1.71 -9.99
N GLY A 220 16.01 0.73 -9.11
CA GLY A 220 16.58 -0.60 -9.28
C GLY A 220 15.55 -1.67 -8.95
N LEU A 221 15.86 -2.89 -9.39
CA LEU A 221 15.11 -4.09 -9.06
C LEU A 221 16.04 -5.10 -8.41
N ALA A 222 15.61 -5.70 -7.30
CA ALA A 222 16.34 -6.74 -6.59
C ALA A 222 15.39 -7.90 -6.26
N SER A 223 15.74 -9.11 -6.69
CA SER A 223 15.01 -10.33 -6.31
C SER A 223 15.79 -11.11 -5.26
N LEU A 224 15.07 -11.80 -4.38
CA LEU A 224 15.64 -12.85 -3.53
C LEU A 224 16.19 -14.03 -4.33
N LEU A 225 15.84 -14.13 -5.61
CA LEU A 225 16.25 -15.22 -6.52
C LEU A 225 17.30 -14.77 -7.55
N ASP A 226 17.90 -13.59 -7.39
CA ASP A 226 18.97 -13.14 -8.28
C ASP A 226 20.21 -14.03 -8.14
N GLU A 227 20.90 -14.31 -9.24
CA GLU A 227 22.17 -15.06 -9.23
C GLU A 227 23.32 -14.18 -8.74
N ASN A 228 23.33 -12.90 -9.13
CA ASN A 228 24.29 -11.90 -8.67
C ASN A 228 23.60 -10.88 -7.74
N GLU A 229 24.27 -10.50 -6.66
CA GLU A 229 23.81 -9.49 -5.72
C GLU A 229 23.94 -8.04 -6.23
N ASP A 230 24.55 -7.81 -7.39
CA ASP A 230 24.59 -6.49 -8.03
C ASP A 230 23.18 -6.00 -8.41
N ILE A 231 22.92 -4.71 -8.18
CA ILE A 231 21.67 -4.03 -8.54
C ILE A 231 21.99 -2.96 -9.59
N GLU A 232 21.38 -3.07 -10.75
CA GLU A 232 21.42 -2.02 -11.76
C GLU A 232 20.46 -0.88 -11.38
N PHE A 233 20.98 0.35 -11.35
CA PHE A 233 20.23 1.56 -11.02
C PHE A 233 20.10 2.48 -12.23
N ILE A 234 18.86 2.76 -12.64
CA ILE A 234 18.56 3.67 -13.75
C ILE A 234 18.32 5.07 -13.20
N ALA A 235 19.18 6.01 -13.56
CA ALA A 235 19.05 7.42 -13.19
C ALA A 235 17.93 8.12 -13.97
N ARG A 236 17.15 8.96 -13.28
CA ARG A 236 16.10 9.79 -13.86
C ARG A 236 16.11 11.18 -13.23
N PRO A 237 15.82 12.24 -13.99
CA PRO A 237 15.75 13.59 -13.43
C PRO A 237 14.56 13.69 -12.47
N LYS A 238 14.79 14.19 -11.26
CA LYS A 238 13.73 14.46 -10.29
C LYS A 238 12.87 15.65 -10.68
N GLY A 239 13.47 16.61 -11.39
CA GLY A 239 12.85 17.90 -11.70
C GLY A 239 12.70 18.80 -10.47
N THR A 240 12.22 20.01 -10.70
CA THR A 240 12.08 21.05 -9.67
C THR A 240 10.69 21.69 -9.72
N TRP A 241 10.28 22.23 -8.58
CA TRP A 241 9.07 23.05 -8.49
C TRP A 241 9.42 24.48 -8.96
N PRO A 242 8.82 24.99 -10.05
CA PRO A 242 9.25 26.23 -10.68
C PRO A 242 8.60 27.50 -10.09
N LEU A 243 7.54 27.37 -9.26
CA LEU A 243 6.84 28.52 -8.69
C LEU A 243 7.39 28.90 -7.31
N GLU A 244 7.37 30.19 -6.98
CA GLU A 244 7.72 30.67 -5.63
C GLU A 244 6.67 30.21 -4.60
N GLU A 245 5.39 30.31 -4.98
CA GLU A 245 4.27 29.88 -4.16
C GLU A 245 4.23 28.34 -4.05
N LYS A 246 3.99 27.85 -2.84
CA LYS A 246 3.83 26.42 -2.53
C LYS A 246 2.47 26.22 -1.86
N PRO A 247 1.46 25.74 -2.60
CA PRO A 247 0.11 25.59 -2.05
C PRO A 247 0.09 24.53 -0.93
N GLU A 248 -0.91 24.60 -0.05
CA GLU A 248 -1.07 23.64 1.06
C GLU A 248 -1.21 22.19 0.57
N THR A 249 -1.84 21.98 -0.60
CA THR A 249 -1.91 20.67 -1.26
C THR A 249 -0.53 20.09 -1.56
N LEU A 250 0.43 20.92 -2.00
CA LEU A 250 1.81 20.50 -2.25
C LEU A 250 2.53 20.15 -0.94
N LYS A 251 2.33 20.93 0.12
CA LYS A 251 2.91 20.64 1.45
C LYS A 251 2.36 19.33 2.00
N GLY A 252 1.05 19.15 1.92
CA GLY A 252 0.36 17.92 2.31
C GLY A 252 0.84 16.71 1.52
N LEU A 253 0.98 16.84 0.20
CA LEU A 253 1.51 15.78 -0.66
C LEU A 253 2.96 15.43 -0.32
N LYS A 254 3.82 16.42 -0.01
CA LYS A 254 5.19 16.18 0.45
C LYS A 254 5.24 15.42 1.77
N ALA A 255 4.38 15.77 2.72
CA ALA A 255 4.28 15.07 4.00
C ALA A 255 3.78 13.64 3.81
N PHE A 256 2.71 13.46 3.01
CA PHE A 256 2.14 12.16 2.67
C PHE A 256 3.15 11.24 1.99
N SER A 257 3.89 11.77 1.01
CA SER A 257 4.84 10.99 0.22
C SER A 257 6.22 10.84 0.83
N HIS A 258 6.46 11.36 2.04
CA HIS A 258 7.80 11.48 2.61
C HIS A 258 8.80 12.10 1.62
N ASN A 259 8.32 13.10 0.86
CA ASN A 259 9.04 13.83 -0.18
C ASN A 259 9.48 12.99 -1.40
N TYR A 260 9.00 11.75 -1.58
CA TYR A 260 9.20 10.93 -2.80
C TYR A 260 8.41 11.47 -4.00
N LEU A 261 8.78 12.66 -4.46
CA LEU A 261 8.10 13.38 -5.53
C LEU A 261 9.02 13.62 -6.73
N ASN A 262 8.43 13.45 -7.91
CA ASN A 262 8.99 13.92 -9.18
C ASN A 262 8.16 15.09 -9.71
N TYR A 263 8.84 16.07 -10.31
CA TYR A 263 8.25 17.25 -10.94
C TYR A 263 8.55 17.16 -12.44
N ARG A 264 7.51 17.13 -13.26
CA ARG A 264 7.62 16.99 -14.71
C ARG A 264 6.81 18.07 -15.40
N GLU A 265 7.38 18.67 -16.43
CA GLU A 265 6.67 19.54 -17.34
C GLU A 265 6.25 18.71 -18.57
N GLU A 266 4.96 18.71 -18.90
CA GLU A 266 4.42 17.96 -20.04
C GLU A 266 3.23 18.71 -20.64
N LYS A 267 3.28 19.02 -21.95
CA LYS A 267 2.19 19.72 -22.68
C LYS A 267 1.66 20.95 -21.92
N ASP A 268 2.58 21.83 -21.52
CA ASP A 268 2.28 23.05 -20.76
C ASP A 268 1.67 22.85 -19.36
N ALA A 269 1.69 21.61 -18.84
CA ALA A 269 1.23 21.27 -17.51
C ALA A 269 2.41 20.91 -16.58
N LEU A 270 2.36 21.38 -15.33
CA LEU A 270 3.26 20.97 -14.27
C LEU A 270 2.63 19.79 -13.53
N ILE A 271 3.22 18.61 -13.71
CA ILE A 271 2.79 17.36 -13.13
C ILE A 271 3.69 17.03 -11.94
N VAL A 272 3.07 16.80 -10.78
CA VAL A 272 3.73 16.32 -9.57
C VAL A 272 3.32 14.88 -9.33
N SER A 273 4.31 13.98 -9.25
CA SER A 273 4.10 12.54 -9.20
C SER A 273 4.63 11.96 -7.88
N ASP A 274 3.83 11.16 -7.18
CA ASP A 274 4.28 10.34 -6.06
C ASP A 274 4.99 9.09 -6.60
N LEU A 275 6.30 9.00 -6.34
CA LEU A 275 7.17 7.92 -6.84
C LEU A 275 6.97 6.59 -6.11
N ARG A 276 6.24 6.58 -4.98
CA ARG A 276 6.11 5.38 -4.15
C ARG A 276 5.21 4.30 -4.76
N LEU A 277 4.25 4.70 -5.60
CA LEU A 277 3.23 3.80 -6.13
C LEU A 277 3.23 3.81 -7.66
N GLY A 278 3.56 2.67 -8.25
CA GLY A 278 3.73 2.49 -9.69
C GLY A 278 5.15 2.03 -10.05
N MET A 279 5.39 1.76 -11.34
CA MET A 279 6.70 1.30 -11.85
C MET A 279 6.87 1.70 -13.31
N ALA A 280 8.13 1.79 -13.77
CA ALA A 280 8.49 1.94 -15.20
C ALA A 280 7.69 3.04 -15.92
N ASN A 281 7.72 4.27 -15.36
CA ASN A 281 7.00 5.46 -15.86
C ASN A 281 5.46 5.37 -15.80
N ASN A 282 4.90 4.31 -15.22
CA ASN A 282 3.47 4.17 -14.98
C ASN A 282 3.18 4.38 -13.49
N LEU A 283 3.16 5.64 -13.09
CA LEU A 283 2.92 6.04 -11.71
C LEU A 283 1.42 6.10 -11.43
N SER A 284 1.04 5.66 -10.24
CA SER A 284 -0.38 5.59 -9.87
C SER A 284 -0.93 6.95 -9.51
N PHE A 285 -0.12 7.83 -8.91
CA PHE A 285 -0.54 9.11 -8.32
C PHE A 285 0.23 10.28 -8.94
N GLU A 286 -0.36 10.86 -9.97
CA GLU A 286 0.17 12.01 -10.69
C GLU A 286 -0.87 13.13 -10.69
N PHE A 287 -0.46 14.37 -10.45
CA PHE A 287 -1.38 15.49 -10.29
C PHE A 287 -0.91 16.70 -11.08
N ILE A 288 -1.84 17.35 -11.77
CA ILE A 288 -1.59 18.62 -12.45
C ILE A 288 -1.77 19.74 -11.41
N TYR A 289 -0.72 20.52 -11.19
CA TYR A 289 -0.71 21.61 -10.20
C TYR A 289 -0.72 23.01 -10.84
N ALA A 290 -0.16 23.15 -12.02
CA ALA A 290 -0.09 24.41 -12.74
C ALA A 290 -0.15 24.16 -14.24
N GLN A 291 -0.59 25.18 -14.99
CA GLN A 291 -0.52 25.21 -16.44
C GLN A 291 0.13 26.51 -16.89
N ARG A 292 0.74 26.52 -18.08
CA ARG A 292 1.23 27.77 -18.67
C ARG A 292 0.07 28.53 -19.31
N ASP A 293 0.02 29.83 -19.08
CA ASP A 293 -0.86 30.73 -19.82
C ASP A 293 -0.34 31.01 -21.24
N ASP A 294 -1.11 31.75 -22.05
CA ASP A 294 -0.72 32.14 -23.41
C ASP A 294 0.59 32.98 -23.45
N ALA A 295 0.99 33.57 -22.32
CA ALA A 295 2.24 34.31 -22.17
C ALA A 295 3.40 33.43 -21.70
N GLY A 296 3.17 32.13 -21.48
CA GLY A 296 4.16 31.14 -21.05
C GLY A 296 4.43 31.13 -19.53
N ASN A 297 3.69 31.89 -18.73
CA ASN A 297 3.85 31.96 -17.28
C ASN A 297 3.10 30.82 -16.58
N TRP A 298 3.66 30.29 -15.50
CA TRP A 298 2.99 29.29 -14.68
C TRP A 298 1.83 29.90 -13.89
N VAL A 299 0.65 29.32 -14.04
CA VAL A 299 -0.55 29.65 -13.28
C VAL A 299 -0.98 28.42 -12.48
N LEU A 300 -1.09 28.57 -11.15
CA LEU A 300 -1.58 27.50 -10.29
C LEU A 300 -3.03 27.16 -10.60
N MET A 301 -3.35 25.88 -10.52
CA MET A 301 -4.75 25.43 -10.55
C MET A 301 -5.39 25.69 -9.18
N ASP A 302 -6.63 26.20 -9.18
CA ASP A 302 -7.42 26.36 -7.95
C ASP A 302 -7.64 25.02 -7.22
N ALA A 303 -7.84 23.94 -7.98
CA ALA A 303 -7.97 22.58 -7.49
C ALA A 303 -7.10 21.64 -8.35
N PRO A 304 -6.02 21.04 -7.80
CA PRO A 304 -5.20 20.09 -8.53
C PRO A 304 -6.02 18.91 -9.03
N GLN A 305 -5.78 18.51 -10.27
CA GLN A 305 -6.50 17.43 -10.94
C GLN A 305 -5.63 16.19 -11.08
N ARG A 306 -6.26 15.01 -11.11
CA ARG A 306 -5.55 13.75 -11.34
C ARG A 306 -5.12 13.66 -12.80
N TYR A 307 -3.82 13.48 -13.03
CA TYR A 307 -3.31 13.16 -14.36
C TYR A 307 -3.74 11.72 -14.74
N PRO A 308 -4.15 11.45 -15.99
CA PRO A 308 -4.58 10.13 -16.40
C PRO A 308 -3.46 9.09 -16.25
N SER A 309 -3.63 8.11 -15.34
CA SER A 309 -2.72 6.97 -15.21
C SER A 309 -3.17 5.83 -16.12
N GLN A 310 -2.32 5.35 -17.03
CA GLN A 310 -2.60 4.17 -17.85
C GLN A 310 -2.38 2.88 -17.04
N ARG A 311 -3.40 2.37 -16.35
CA ARG A 311 -3.26 1.09 -15.61
C ARG A 311 -3.31 -0.09 -16.57
N GLY A 312 -2.17 -0.70 -16.85
CA GLY A 312 -2.04 -1.84 -17.76
C GLY A 312 -1.35 -3.04 -17.11
N PHE A 313 -1.73 -4.24 -17.54
CA PHE A 313 -1.09 -5.50 -17.13
C PHE A 313 0.05 -5.92 -18.06
N GLU A 314 0.48 -5.03 -18.94
CA GLU A 314 1.42 -5.30 -20.04
C GLU A 314 2.76 -5.84 -19.54
N HIS A 315 3.22 -5.37 -18.38
CA HIS A 315 4.52 -5.76 -17.82
C HIS A 315 4.46 -6.92 -16.82
N LEU A 316 3.30 -7.57 -16.60
CA LEU A 316 3.20 -8.66 -15.62
C LEU A 316 4.10 -9.85 -15.98
N SER A 317 4.19 -10.21 -17.26
CA SER A 317 5.04 -11.30 -17.72
C SER A 317 6.53 -10.99 -17.50
N THR A 318 6.94 -9.74 -17.77
CA THR A 318 8.30 -9.25 -17.54
C THR A 318 8.64 -9.25 -16.06
N LEU A 319 7.75 -8.76 -15.19
CA LEU A 319 7.93 -8.79 -13.74
C LEU A 319 8.06 -10.21 -13.21
N TRP A 320 7.29 -11.15 -13.74
CA TRP A 320 7.39 -12.55 -13.36
C TRP A 320 8.75 -13.17 -13.74
N GLN A 321 9.27 -12.84 -14.93
CA GLN A 321 10.62 -13.27 -15.34
C GLN A 321 11.70 -12.64 -14.45
N ARG A 322 11.61 -11.33 -14.21
CA ARG A 322 12.55 -10.62 -13.34
C ARG A 322 12.51 -11.14 -11.91
N MET A 323 11.33 -11.49 -11.40
CA MET A 323 11.16 -12.07 -10.06
C MET A 323 11.89 -13.41 -9.94
N LYS A 324 11.94 -14.22 -11.01
CA LYS A 324 12.68 -15.49 -11.05
C LYS A 324 14.20 -15.32 -11.17
N GLY A 325 14.71 -14.10 -11.18
CA GLY A 325 16.15 -13.82 -11.27
C GLY A 325 16.66 -13.50 -12.68
N ASP A 326 15.78 -13.25 -13.68
CA ASP A 326 16.23 -12.77 -15.00
C ASP A 326 16.75 -11.32 -14.89
N GLN A 327 18.03 -11.17 -14.58
CA GLN A 327 18.72 -9.88 -14.40
C GLN A 327 18.99 -9.14 -15.72
N SER A 328 18.61 -9.69 -16.90
CA SER A 328 18.61 -8.92 -18.16
C SER A 328 17.50 -7.88 -18.24
N ILE A 329 16.54 -7.92 -17.31
CA ILE A 329 15.41 -7.00 -17.22
C ILE A 329 15.74 -5.91 -16.20
N ASN A 330 15.82 -4.67 -16.66
CA ASN A 330 16.13 -3.52 -15.81
C ASN A 330 14.86 -2.86 -15.23
N ALA A 331 15.04 -1.76 -14.49
CA ALA A 331 13.94 -1.03 -13.83
C ALA A 331 12.95 -0.35 -14.79
N ASN A 332 13.25 -0.27 -16.09
CA ASN A 332 12.27 0.14 -17.12
C ASN A 332 11.38 -1.01 -17.59
N LEU A 333 11.55 -2.22 -17.05
CA LEU A 333 10.85 -3.44 -17.48
C LEU A 333 11.09 -3.74 -18.97
N THR A 334 12.28 -3.41 -19.44
CA THR A 334 12.80 -3.73 -20.77
C THR A 334 13.96 -4.69 -20.64
N LYS A 335 14.09 -5.64 -21.58
CA LYS A 335 15.29 -6.47 -21.67
C LYS A 335 16.41 -5.67 -22.31
N GLU A 336 17.58 -5.66 -21.68
CA GLU A 336 18.79 -5.21 -22.36
C GLU A 336 19.11 -6.19 -23.48
N THR A 337 18.89 -5.79 -24.74
CA THR A 337 19.51 -6.49 -25.85
C THR A 337 21.01 -6.23 -25.75
N LEU A 338 21.75 -7.22 -25.25
CA LEU A 338 23.20 -7.29 -25.40
C LEU A 338 23.51 -7.26 -26.90
N SER A 339 23.68 -6.07 -27.45
CA SER A 339 24.31 -5.87 -28.76
C SER A 339 25.76 -6.27 -28.59
N TYR A 340 26.07 -7.56 -28.81
CA TYR A 340 27.42 -7.99 -29.12
C TYR A 340 27.89 -7.19 -30.35
N ARG A 341 28.66 -6.13 -30.13
CA ARG A 341 29.49 -5.56 -31.20
C ARG A 341 30.57 -6.59 -31.48
N HIS A 342 30.48 -7.17 -32.68
CA HIS A 342 31.40 -8.14 -33.25
C HIS A 342 32.85 -7.66 -33.27
#